data_AF-A0A447IJ29-F1
#
_entry.id   AF-A0A447IJ29-F1
#
_cell.length_a   1.000
_cell.length_b   1.000
_cell.length_c   1.000
_cell.angle_alpha   90.00
_cell.angle_beta   90.00
_cell.angle_gamma   90.00
#
_symmetry.space_group_name_H-M   'P 1'
#
loop_
_entity.id
_entity.type
_entity.pdbx_description
1 polymer ?
#
loop_
_entity_poly.entity_id
_entity_poly.type
_entity_poly.pdbx_seq_one_letter_code
_entity_poly.pdbx_strand_id
1 'polypeptide(L)'
;MRGCLILSVLALAGCGEHLGWNPNYNFAPTRYGEYRATREAALVTGAESPKTIPVTRPFYAPTGADIAGRNPVPVPATMGVGKVRVVKPSPATAPASAPARSPNAPVVIVPPSMRTGGQPPL
;
A
#
# COMPACT_ATOMS: atom_id res chain seq x y z
N MET A 1 -31.31 44.33 2.72
CA MET A 1 -31.49 43.66 1.41
C MET A 1 -30.16 43.18 0.79
N ARG A 2 -29.15 44.03 0.61
CA ARG A 2 -27.85 43.63 0.02
C ARG A 2 -27.11 42.52 0.78
N GLY A 3 -27.13 42.53 2.11
CA GLY A 3 -26.46 41.51 2.92
C GLY A 3 -27.03 40.09 2.74
N CYS A 4 -28.35 39.97 2.58
CA CYS A 4 -28.97 38.67 2.30
C CYS A 4 -28.53 38.11 0.94
N LEU A 5 -28.44 38.96 -0.09
CA LEU A 5 -27.94 38.56 -1.41
C LEU A 5 -26.49 38.06 -1.36
N ILE A 6 -25.62 38.72 -0.60
CA ILE A 6 -24.22 38.31 -0.44
C ILE A 6 -24.13 36.95 0.25
N LEU A 7 -24.91 36.73 1.32
CA LEU A 7 -24.95 35.45 2.02
C LEU A 7 -25.48 34.31 1.14
N SER A 8 -26.50 34.56 0.32
CA SER A 8 -27.01 33.58 -0.65
C SER A 8 -25.96 33.16 -1.67
N VAL A 9 -25.20 34.13 -2.19
CA VAL A 9 -24.13 33.89 -3.18
C VAL A 9 -22.96 33.13 -2.55
N LEU A 10 -22.55 33.48 -1.33
CA LEU A 10 -21.51 32.74 -0.62
C LEU A 10 -21.94 31.31 -0.28
N ALA A 11 -23.20 31.10 0.14
CA ALA A 11 -23.73 29.76 0.41
C ALA A 11 -23.76 28.89 -0.85
N LEU A 12 -24.15 29.46 -2.01
CA LEU A 12 -24.08 28.75 -3.29
C LEU A 12 -22.65 28.42 -3.71
N ALA A 13 -21.70 29.35 -3.50
CA ALA A 13 -20.29 29.14 -3.83
C ALA A 13 -19.63 28.07 -2.94
N GLY A 14 -19.99 28.01 -1.66
CA GLY A 14 -19.47 27.01 -0.71
C GLY A 14 -20.03 25.60 -0.92
N CYS A 15 -21.25 25.46 -1.47
CA CYS A 15 -21.85 24.16 -1.76
C CYS A 15 -21.07 23.33 -2.80
N GLY A 16 -20.14 23.93 -3.55
CA GLY A 16 -19.32 23.25 -4.54
C GLY A 16 -17.88 22.95 -4.10
N GLU A 17 -17.43 23.37 -2.90
CA GLU A 17 -16.01 23.23 -2.52
C GLU A 17 -15.61 21.76 -2.29
N HIS A 18 -16.54 20.91 -1.82
CA HIS A 18 -16.35 19.46 -1.76
C HIS A 18 -16.26 18.80 -3.15
N LEU A 19 -16.59 19.52 -4.23
CA LEU A 19 -16.38 19.12 -5.62
C LEU A 19 -15.02 19.58 -6.16
N GLY A 20 -14.05 19.86 -5.29
CA GLY A 20 -12.66 20.02 -5.72
C GLY A 20 -12.29 18.92 -6.73
N TRP A 21 -11.63 19.29 -7.83
CA TRP A 21 -11.26 18.37 -8.92
C TRP A 21 -10.17 17.41 -8.45
N ASN A 22 -10.53 16.52 -7.53
CA ASN A 22 -9.75 15.36 -7.21
C ASN A 22 -10.42 14.18 -7.92
N PRO A 23 -9.86 13.70 -9.04
CA PRO A 23 -10.44 12.57 -9.76
C PRO A 23 -10.55 11.32 -8.88
N ASN A 24 -9.76 11.25 -7.78
CA ASN A 24 -9.88 10.19 -6.80
C ASN A 24 -11.11 10.31 -5.89
N TYR A 25 -11.88 11.40 -5.88
CA TYR A 25 -13.11 11.60 -5.08
C TYR A 25 -14.41 11.59 -5.92
N ASN A 26 -14.38 10.94 -7.08
CA ASN A 26 -15.58 10.71 -7.88
C ASN A 26 -16.42 9.54 -7.31
N PHE A 27 -17.75 9.71 -7.31
CA PHE A 27 -18.76 8.69 -7.01
C PHE A 27 -19.47 8.24 -8.30
N ALA A 28 -18.68 7.76 -9.27
CA ALA A 28 -19.20 7.30 -10.55
C ALA A 28 -20.28 6.20 -10.37
N PRO A 29 -21.25 6.04 -11.30
CA PRO A 29 -22.32 5.04 -11.22
C PRO A 29 -21.80 3.62 -11.50
N THR A 30 -20.92 3.15 -10.62
CA THR A 30 -20.30 1.82 -10.62
C THR A 30 -20.52 1.19 -9.25
N ARG A 31 -20.38 -0.14 -9.15
CA ARG A 31 -20.48 -0.85 -7.85
C ARG A 31 -19.53 -0.29 -6.79
N TYR A 32 -18.32 0.07 -7.20
CA TYR A 32 -17.34 0.69 -6.30
C TYR A 32 -17.72 2.12 -5.90
N GLY A 33 -18.32 2.90 -6.81
CA GLY A 33 -18.84 4.22 -6.51
C GLY A 33 -20.03 4.18 -5.53
N GLU A 34 -20.95 3.22 -5.69
CA GLU A 34 -22.05 2.96 -4.75
C GLU A 34 -21.50 2.64 -3.36
N TYR A 35 -20.58 1.66 -3.26
CA TYR A 35 -19.91 1.31 -1.99
C TYR A 35 -19.31 2.53 -1.30
N ARG A 36 -18.62 3.39 -2.08
CA ARG A 36 -17.98 4.57 -1.54
C ARG A 36 -18.99 5.59 -1.03
N ALA A 37 -20.05 5.88 -1.80
CA ALA A 37 -21.10 6.80 -1.39
C ALA A 37 -21.79 6.33 -0.10
N THR A 38 -22.10 5.04 0.00
CA THR A 38 -22.69 4.44 1.21
C THR A 38 -21.75 4.53 2.40
N ARG A 39 -20.45 4.31 2.20
CA ARG A 39 -19.44 4.42 3.26
C ARG A 39 -19.30 5.86 3.76
N GLU A 40 -19.26 6.85 2.88
CA GLU A 40 -19.19 8.26 3.29
C GLU A 40 -20.45 8.68 4.05
N ALA A 41 -21.63 8.28 3.60
CA ALA A 41 -22.86 8.51 4.34
C ALA A 41 -22.84 7.87 5.73
N ALA A 42 -22.34 6.65 5.85
CA ALA A 42 -22.21 5.95 7.13
C ALA A 42 -21.21 6.64 8.08
N LEU A 43 -20.08 7.13 7.56
CA LEU A 43 -19.09 7.89 8.33
C LEU A 43 -19.67 9.19 8.89
N VAL A 44 -20.49 9.91 8.11
CA VAL A 44 -21.09 11.18 8.52
C VAL A 44 -22.22 10.96 9.54
N THR A 45 -23.01 9.89 9.36
CA THR A 45 -24.18 9.62 10.19
C THR A 45 -23.88 8.76 11.43
N GLY A 46 -22.68 8.20 11.53
CA GLY A 46 -22.33 7.22 12.57
C GLY A 46 -23.02 5.86 12.37
N ALA A 47 -23.61 5.61 11.20
CA ALA A 47 -24.22 4.32 10.87
C ALA A 47 -23.15 3.25 10.59
N GLU A 48 -23.57 1.98 10.59
CA GLU A 48 -22.66 0.88 10.24
C GLU A 48 -22.20 1.00 8.79
N SER A 49 -20.87 1.02 8.59
CA SER A 49 -20.27 1.12 7.27
C SER A 49 -20.23 -0.23 6.54
N PRO A 50 -20.44 -0.27 5.21
CA PRO A 50 -20.27 -1.47 4.43
C PRO A 50 -18.82 -1.97 4.52
N LYS A 51 -18.64 -3.28 4.79
CA LYS A 51 -17.31 -3.88 5.04
C LYS A 51 -16.71 -4.52 3.79
N THR A 52 -17.54 -4.91 2.83
CA THR A 52 -17.11 -5.60 1.62
C THR A 52 -16.91 -4.60 0.49
N ILE A 53 -15.67 -4.47 0.04
CA ILE A 53 -15.34 -3.64 -1.13
C ILE A 53 -15.69 -4.45 -2.39
N PRO A 54 -16.55 -3.93 -3.29
CA PRO A 54 -16.84 -4.58 -4.56
C PRO A 54 -15.69 -4.31 -5.54
N VAL A 55 -14.55 -4.94 -5.29
CA VAL A 55 -13.44 -5.05 -6.25
C VAL A 55 -13.68 -6.27 -7.13
N THR A 56 -13.68 -6.07 -8.45
CA THR A 56 -13.47 -7.18 -9.38
C THR A 56 -12.11 -7.77 -9.11
N ARG A 57 -12.08 -9.00 -8.58
CA ARG A 57 -10.84 -9.79 -8.54
C ARG A 57 -10.27 -9.85 -9.96
N PRO A 58 -8.94 -9.82 -10.15
CA PRO A 58 -8.37 -10.16 -11.44
C PRO A 58 -8.93 -11.53 -11.84
N PHE A 59 -9.66 -11.60 -12.95
CA PHE A 59 -10.24 -12.85 -13.46
C PHE A 59 -9.15 -13.90 -13.73
N TYR A 60 -7.90 -13.45 -13.89
CA TYR A 60 -6.71 -14.25 -14.14
C TYR A 60 -5.73 -14.11 -12.97
N ALA A 61 -6.13 -14.53 -11.77
CA ALA A 61 -5.15 -14.74 -10.72
C ALA A 61 -4.18 -15.84 -11.17
N PRO A 62 -2.85 -15.63 -11.09
CA PRO A 62 -1.89 -16.65 -11.49
C PRO A 62 -2.09 -17.90 -10.63
N THR A 63 -2.07 -19.06 -11.26
CA THR A 63 -2.12 -20.34 -10.55
C THR A 63 -0.83 -20.54 -9.75
N GLY A 64 -0.85 -21.44 -8.76
CA GLY A 64 0.37 -21.82 -8.05
C GLY A 64 1.49 -22.30 -9.01
N ALA A 65 1.11 -22.92 -10.12
CA ALA A 65 2.04 -23.33 -11.17
C ALA A 65 2.64 -22.14 -11.94
N ASP A 66 1.86 -21.09 -12.19
CA ASP A 66 2.36 -19.85 -12.81
C ASP A 66 3.32 -19.10 -11.89
N ILE A 67 3.14 -19.23 -10.58
CA ILE A 67 3.97 -18.59 -9.55
C ILE A 67 5.28 -19.37 -9.32
N ALA A 68 5.24 -20.70 -9.43
CA ALA A 68 6.37 -21.58 -9.09
C ALA A 68 7.64 -21.34 -9.93
N GLY A 69 7.53 -20.58 -11.02
CA GLY A 69 8.64 -20.34 -11.94
C GLY A 69 9.07 -21.60 -12.68
N ARG A 70 9.97 -21.47 -13.65
CA ARG A 70 10.51 -22.62 -14.38
C ARG A 70 11.64 -23.26 -13.57
N ASN A 71 11.65 -24.60 -13.52
CA ASN A 71 12.75 -25.38 -12.96
C ASN A 71 13.32 -26.31 -14.04
N PRO A 72 14.60 -26.16 -14.44
CA PRO A 72 15.57 -25.19 -13.91
C PRO A 72 15.27 -23.76 -14.35
N VAL A 73 15.62 -22.79 -13.51
CA VAL A 73 15.58 -21.37 -13.87
C VAL A 73 16.64 -21.15 -14.95
N PRO A 74 16.28 -20.68 -16.17
CA PRO A 74 17.25 -20.40 -17.21
C PRO A 74 18.26 -19.36 -16.73
N VAL A 75 19.54 -19.58 -17.03
CA VAL A 75 20.60 -18.64 -16.68
C VAL A 75 20.35 -17.32 -17.44
N PRO A 76 20.15 -16.19 -16.76
CA PRO A 76 19.94 -14.91 -17.44
C PRO A 76 21.22 -14.50 -18.19
N ALA A 77 21.06 -13.85 -19.34
CA ALA A 77 22.18 -13.43 -20.21
C ALA A 77 23.17 -12.46 -19.52
N THR A 78 22.82 -11.93 -18.34
CA THR A 78 23.67 -11.06 -17.52
C THR A 78 24.63 -11.81 -16.59
N MET A 79 24.53 -13.15 -16.49
CA MET A 79 25.47 -14.00 -15.76
C MET A 79 26.82 -14.06 -16.50
N GLY A 80 27.62 -13.01 -16.33
CA GLY A 80 28.91 -12.82 -16.98
C GLY A 80 29.47 -11.40 -16.84
N VAL A 81 28.64 -10.42 -16.46
CA VAL A 81 29.08 -9.06 -16.16
C VAL A 81 29.50 -8.97 -14.69
N GLY A 82 30.67 -9.54 -14.38
CA GLY A 82 31.22 -9.48 -13.03
C GLY A 82 32.24 -10.58 -12.73
N LYS A 83 33.38 -10.60 -13.42
CA LYS A 83 34.56 -11.28 -12.87
C LYS A 83 35.11 -10.45 -11.71
N VAL A 84 34.40 -10.43 -10.59
CA VAL A 84 34.99 -9.97 -9.32
C VAL A 84 35.88 -11.09 -8.82
N ARG A 85 37.19 -10.82 -8.78
CA ARG A 85 38.20 -11.71 -8.24
C ARG A 85 37.85 -12.04 -6.78
N VAL A 86 37.46 -13.28 -6.52
CA VAL A 86 37.26 -13.77 -5.15
C VAL A 86 38.64 -13.82 -4.47
N VAL A 87 38.91 -12.87 -3.58
CA VAL A 87 40.00 -12.99 -2.61
C VAL A 87 39.57 -14.04 -1.58
N LYS A 88 40.42 -15.03 -1.36
CA LYS A 88 40.18 -16.15 -0.44
C LYS A 88 39.76 -15.62 0.94
N PRO A 89 38.65 -16.06 1.55
CA PRO A 89 38.29 -15.64 2.89
C PRO A 89 39.34 -16.16 3.89
N SER A 90 39.85 -15.26 4.72
CA SER A 90 40.50 -15.61 5.99
C SER A 90 39.50 -16.41 6.84
N PRO A 91 39.91 -17.43 7.62
CA PRO A 91 38.98 -18.25 8.38
C PRO A 91 38.22 -17.38 9.40
N ALA A 92 36.96 -17.10 9.08
CA ALA A 92 36.02 -16.48 9.99
C ALA A 92 35.42 -17.55 10.90
N THR A 93 35.43 -17.26 12.20
CA THR A 93 34.72 -17.97 13.27
C THR A 93 33.31 -18.36 12.83
N ALA A 94 32.89 -19.58 13.17
CA ALA A 94 31.59 -20.15 12.84
C ALA A 94 30.42 -19.19 13.17
N PRO A 95 29.38 -19.10 12.31
CA PRO A 95 28.18 -18.35 12.65
C PRO A 95 27.45 -19.08 13.78
N ALA A 96 27.21 -18.38 14.89
CA ALA A 96 26.31 -18.84 15.93
C ALA A 96 24.91 -19.03 15.33
N SER A 97 24.29 -20.18 15.62
CA SER A 97 22.94 -20.53 15.21
C SER A 97 21.95 -19.42 15.55
N ALA A 98 21.33 -18.81 14.55
CA ALA A 98 20.22 -17.89 14.76
C ALA A 98 19.03 -18.69 15.36
N PRO A 99 18.38 -18.20 16.43
CA PRO A 99 17.26 -18.92 17.03
C PRO A 99 16.09 -18.99 16.05
N ALA A 100 15.43 -20.15 16.01
CA ALA A 100 14.25 -20.37 15.19
C ALA A 100 13.13 -19.38 15.59
N ARG A 101 12.61 -18.65 14.60
CA ARG A 101 11.54 -17.67 14.78
C ARG A 101 10.20 -18.40 14.92
N SER A 102 9.43 -18.07 15.97
CA SER A 102 8.07 -18.55 16.14
C SER A 102 7.17 -18.06 14.98
N PRO A 103 6.31 -18.92 14.39
CA PRO A 103 5.42 -18.57 13.28
C PRO A 103 4.47 -17.41 13.58
N ASN A 104 4.17 -17.16 14.86
CA ASN A 104 3.23 -16.13 15.32
C ASN A 104 3.90 -14.87 15.87
N ALA A 105 5.23 -14.73 15.73
CA ALA A 105 5.91 -13.53 16.22
C ALA A 105 5.72 -12.34 15.26
N PRO A 106 5.31 -11.15 15.76
CA PRO A 106 5.09 -9.97 14.93
C PRO A 106 6.35 -9.61 14.13
N VAL A 107 6.16 -9.19 12.88
CA VAL A 107 7.25 -8.73 12.03
C VAL A 107 7.65 -7.33 12.45
N VAL A 108 8.83 -7.21 13.05
CA VAL A 108 9.44 -5.91 13.34
C VAL A 108 10.03 -5.37 12.03
N ILE A 109 9.31 -4.45 11.40
CA ILE A 109 9.69 -3.79 10.12
C ILE A 109 10.74 -2.68 10.35
N VAL A 110 10.99 -2.31 11.60
CA VAL A 110 11.92 -1.23 11.94
C VAL A 110 13.37 -1.68 11.74
N PRO A 111 14.18 -0.93 10.94
CA PRO A 111 15.60 -1.17 10.77
C PRO A 111 16.34 -1.21 12.11
N PRO A 112 17.38 -2.04 12.28
CA PRO A 112 18.09 -2.18 13.55
C PRO A 112 18.60 -0.85 14.12
N SER A 113 19.03 0.07 13.25
CA SER A 113 19.51 1.41 13.60
C SER A 113 18.46 2.30 14.27
N MET A 114 17.17 2.05 14.02
CA MET A 114 16.06 2.83 14.59
C MET A 114 15.47 2.19 15.85
N ARG A 115 15.90 0.99 16.25
CA ARG A 115 15.41 0.33 17.47
C ARG A 115 15.97 0.94 18.75
N THR A 116 17.11 1.62 18.67
CA THR A 116 17.83 2.23 19.80
C THR A 116 17.56 3.72 19.96
N GLY A 117 16.57 4.28 19.26
CA GLY A 117 16.20 5.71 19.36
C GLY A 117 17.17 6.67 18.65
N GLY A 118 18.08 6.17 17.81
CA GLY A 118 18.94 7.01 16.98
C GLY A 118 18.16 7.56 15.78
N GLN A 119 17.84 8.85 15.81
CA GLN A 119 17.26 9.55 14.66
C GLN A 119 18.33 9.72 13.57
N PRO A 120 18.04 9.45 12.28
CA PRO A 120 19.01 9.69 11.21
C PRO A 120 19.33 11.20 11.10
N PRO A 121 20.56 11.57 10.72
CA PRO A 121 20.91 12.96 10.47
C PRO A 121 20.08 13.52 9.31
N LEU A 122 19.60 14.75 9.47
CA LEU A 122 18.97 15.55 8.42
C LEU A 122 19.96 15.86 7.29
#